data_AF-A0A6M4BVS9-F1
#
_entry.id   AF-A0A6M4BVS9-F1
#
_cell.length_a   1.000
_cell.length_b   1.000
_cell.length_c   1.000
_cell.angle_alpha   90.00
_cell.angle_beta   90.00
_cell.angle_gamma   90.00
#
_symmetry.space_group_name_H-M   'P 1'
#
loop_
_entity.id
_entity.type
_entity.pdbx_description
1 polymer ?
#
loop_
_entity_poly.entity_id
_entity_poly.type
_entity_poly.pdbx_seq_one_letter_code
_entity_poly.pdbx_strand_id
1 'polypeptide(L)'
;KNKNPGLQKYALDCILNYKNKNVVAYKTNLHNLVDEKKFKDEMTQFKITEDAKSIHPEDREHVIPLILRILYGKMTSKLAADKKGGGQARRSLVMRYLAGCNESELQMFIEMAFSQYKEYMALTPREIQSHVLSNINLKSITAPGRLHSVLNLFDVVREYFGGYMKEQLLSQLFNIFYAICSTAGGVLAQGDKVH
;
A
#
# COMPACT_ATOMS: atom_id res chain seq x y z
N LYS A 1 3.35 -13.37 3.34
CA LYS A 1 3.93 -13.58 4.69
C LYS A 1 5.46 -13.65 4.55
N ASN A 2 6.18 -12.53 4.61
CA ASN A 2 7.65 -12.54 4.59
C ASN A 2 8.17 -12.28 6.00
N LYS A 3 8.55 -13.37 6.68
CA LYS A 3 8.85 -13.44 8.13
C LYS A 3 10.32 -13.21 8.49
N ASN A 4 11.18 -12.84 7.54
CA ASN A 4 12.61 -12.68 7.81
C ASN A 4 13.01 -11.20 7.66
N PRO A 5 13.49 -10.52 8.72
CA PRO A 5 13.97 -9.14 8.60
C PRO A 5 15.15 -9.03 7.59
N GLY A 6 15.92 -10.10 7.42
CA GLY A 6 16.94 -10.20 6.37
C GLY A 6 16.38 -10.32 4.95
N LEU A 7 15.15 -10.81 4.75
CA LEU A 7 14.61 -11.08 3.42
C LEU A 7 14.34 -9.79 2.62
N GLN A 8 13.87 -8.73 3.27
CA GLN A 8 13.75 -7.43 2.60
C GLN A 8 15.13 -6.91 2.15
N LYS A 9 16.16 -7.11 2.98
CA LYS A 9 17.53 -6.70 2.66
C LYS A 9 18.10 -7.50 1.49
N TYR A 10 17.98 -8.83 1.50
CA TYR A 10 18.43 -9.68 0.40
C TYR A 10 17.67 -9.42 -0.90
N ALA A 11 16.36 -9.19 -0.83
CA ALA A 11 15.58 -8.82 -2.01
C ALA A 11 16.03 -7.47 -2.59
N LEU A 12 16.30 -6.48 -1.73
CA LEU A 12 16.84 -5.20 -2.14
C LEU A 12 18.24 -5.35 -2.77
N ASP A 13 19.12 -6.16 -2.18
CA ASP A 13 20.44 -6.45 -2.74
C ASP A 13 20.35 -7.10 -4.13
N CYS A 14 19.40 -8.02 -4.33
CA CYS A 14 19.14 -8.62 -5.63
C CYS A 14 18.73 -7.56 -6.66
N ILE A 15 17.81 -6.65 -6.31
CA ILE A 15 17.37 -5.56 -7.19
C ILE A 15 18.54 -4.61 -7.53
N LEU A 16 19.35 -4.26 -6.53
CA LEU A 16 20.50 -3.38 -6.71
C LEU A 16 21.61 -3.98 -7.59
N ASN A 17 21.70 -5.31 -7.64
CA ASN A 17 22.65 -6.01 -8.51
C ASN A 17 22.33 -5.89 -10.01
N TYR A 18 21.11 -5.44 -10.38
CA TYR A 18 20.79 -5.09 -11.76
C TYR A 18 21.47 -3.79 -12.24
N LYS A 19 22.24 -3.10 -11.38
CA LYS A 19 23.08 -1.93 -11.71
C LYS A 19 22.35 -0.78 -12.42
N ASN A 20 21.07 -0.58 -12.14
CA ASN A 20 20.37 0.62 -12.60
C ASN A 20 21.01 1.86 -11.95
N LYS A 21 21.64 2.71 -12.76
CA LYS A 21 22.38 3.90 -12.29
C LYS A 21 21.51 4.80 -11.39
N ASN A 22 20.24 4.94 -11.75
CA ASN A 22 19.25 5.77 -11.07
C ASN A 22 18.91 5.26 -9.66
N VAL A 23 19.05 3.95 -9.41
CA VAL A 23 18.72 3.35 -8.10
C VAL A 23 19.98 3.18 -7.24
N VAL A 24 21.13 2.90 -7.86
CA VAL A 24 22.41 2.66 -7.15
C VAL A 24 22.85 3.88 -6.36
N ALA A 25 22.57 5.10 -6.83
CA ALA A 25 22.86 6.34 -6.11
C ALA A 25 22.19 6.41 -4.72
N TYR A 26 21.01 5.79 -4.57
CA TYR A 26 20.22 5.81 -3.33
C TYR A 26 20.34 4.52 -2.52
N LYS A 27 21.29 3.63 -2.86
CA LYS A 27 21.47 2.33 -2.20
C LYS A 27 21.53 2.44 -0.68
N THR A 28 22.31 3.38 -0.15
CA THR A 28 22.48 3.58 1.29
C THR A 28 21.17 3.99 1.95
N ASN A 29 20.42 4.92 1.34
CA ASN A 29 19.12 5.36 1.85
C ASN A 29 18.12 4.20 1.86
N LEU A 30 18.04 3.43 0.77
CA LEU A 30 17.15 2.27 0.67
C LEU A 30 17.50 1.20 1.72
N HIS A 31 18.79 0.95 1.97
CA HIS A 31 19.22 0.03 3.03
C HIS A 31 18.85 0.54 4.43
N ASN A 32 19.01 1.84 4.69
CA ASN A 32 18.63 2.45 5.96
C ASN A 32 17.10 2.41 6.18
N LEU A 33 16.29 2.56 5.14
CA LEU A 33 14.83 2.38 5.19
C LEU A 33 14.44 0.92 5.50
N VAL A 34 15.26 -0.06 5.10
CA VAL A 34 15.05 -1.48 5.44
C VAL A 34 15.52 -1.79 6.87
N ASP A 35 16.46 -1.04 7.44
CA ASP A 35 16.94 -1.26 8.80
C ASP A 35 15.96 -0.70 9.85
N GLU A 36 15.45 -1.55 10.75
CA GLU A 36 14.53 -1.15 11.82
C GLU A 36 15.10 -0.07 12.76
N LYS A 37 16.41 -0.09 13.02
CA LYS A 37 17.06 0.85 13.95
C LYS A 37 17.18 2.24 13.34
N LYS A 38 17.47 2.31 12.04
CA LYS A 38 17.68 3.57 11.31
C LYS A 38 16.42 4.11 10.65
N PHE A 39 15.36 3.30 10.57
CA PHE A 39 14.13 3.61 9.84
C PHE A 39 13.57 5.00 10.15
N LYS A 40 13.39 5.35 11.43
CA LYS A 40 12.78 6.63 11.83
C LYS A 40 13.67 7.82 11.48
N ASP A 41 14.97 7.68 11.70
CA ASP A 41 15.95 8.73 11.42
C ASP A 41 16.05 8.95 9.90
N GLU A 42 16.10 7.87 9.13
CA GLU A 42 16.16 7.92 7.67
C GLU A 42 14.91 8.58 7.08
N MET A 43 13.71 8.27 7.56
CA MET A 43 12.48 8.95 7.12
C MET A 43 12.47 10.46 7.39
N THR A 44 13.28 10.91 8.35
CA THR A 44 13.40 12.34 8.69
C THR A 44 14.45 13.03 7.80
N GLN A 45 15.55 12.33 7.49
CA GLN A 45 16.66 12.85 6.70
C GLN A 45 16.39 12.78 5.19
N PHE A 46 15.82 11.67 4.72
CA PHE A 46 15.58 11.39 3.31
C PHE A 46 14.12 11.68 2.96
N LYS A 47 13.81 12.95 2.67
CA LYS A 47 12.44 13.39 2.36
C LYS A 47 12.08 13.09 0.91
N ILE A 48 10.90 12.52 0.67
CA ILE A 48 10.41 12.20 -0.68
C ILE A 48 9.67 13.36 -1.36
N THR A 49 9.49 14.47 -0.66
CA THR A 49 8.82 15.65 -1.18
C THR A 49 9.60 16.28 -2.35
N GLU A 50 8.89 16.88 -3.30
CA GLU A 50 9.51 17.48 -4.50
C GLU A 50 10.44 18.67 -4.15
N ASP A 51 10.15 19.39 -3.07
CA ASP A 51 10.93 20.53 -2.58
C ASP A 51 12.28 20.13 -1.95
N ALA A 52 12.36 18.94 -1.35
CA ALA A 52 13.54 18.51 -0.60
C ALA A 52 14.72 18.13 -1.50
N LYS A 53 14.52 18.00 -2.82
CA LYS A 53 15.54 17.61 -3.83
C LYS A 53 16.37 16.38 -3.45
N SER A 54 15.86 15.54 -2.55
CA SER A 54 16.57 14.36 -2.06
C SER A 54 16.60 13.24 -3.09
N ILE A 55 15.68 13.26 -4.07
CA ILE A 55 15.62 12.33 -5.19
C ILE A 55 15.49 13.16 -6.47
N HIS A 56 16.38 12.94 -7.43
CA HIS A 56 16.30 13.61 -8.73
C HIS A 56 15.05 13.17 -9.49
N PRO A 57 14.35 14.08 -10.21
CA PRO A 57 13.13 13.75 -10.94
C PRO A 57 13.26 12.53 -11.87
N GLU A 58 14.40 12.39 -12.55
CA GLU A 58 14.69 11.27 -13.47
C GLU A 58 14.84 9.92 -12.76
N ASP A 59 15.19 9.95 -11.47
CA ASP A 59 15.36 8.75 -10.67
C ASP A 59 14.05 8.33 -9.98
N ARG A 60 13.10 9.27 -9.80
CA ARG A 60 11.85 9.03 -9.05
C ARG A 60 11.05 7.86 -9.60
N GLU A 61 10.96 7.74 -10.92
CA GLU A 61 10.24 6.64 -11.59
C GLU A 61 10.77 5.25 -11.17
N HIS A 62 12.05 5.16 -10.83
CA HIS A 62 12.69 3.90 -10.46
C HIS A 62 12.79 3.71 -8.95
N VAL A 63 13.02 4.80 -8.20
CA VAL A 63 13.31 4.77 -6.76
C VAL A 63 12.03 4.78 -5.93
N ILE A 64 11.04 5.60 -6.27
CA ILE A 64 9.79 5.71 -5.51
C ILE A 64 9.05 4.37 -5.44
N PRO A 65 8.88 3.59 -6.53
CA PRO A 65 8.22 2.29 -6.44
C PRO A 65 8.92 1.31 -5.48
N LEU A 66 10.23 1.43 -5.26
CA LEU A 66 10.97 0.62 -4.30
C LEU A 66 10.71 1.09 -2.87
N ILE A 67 10.75 2.40 -2.64
CA ILE A 67 10.41 3.00 -1.34
C ILE A 67 8.98 2.59 -0.93
N LEU A 68 8.00 2.74 -1.82
CA LEU A 68 6.61 2.36 -1.56
C LEU A 68 6.50 0.88 -1.12
N ARG A 69 7.17 -0.04 -1.83
CA ARG A 69 7.18 -1.48 -1.49
C ARG A 69 7.82 -1.75 -0.13
N ILE A 70 8.94 -1.09 0.19
CA ILE A 70 9.62 -1.22 1.48
C ILE A 70 8.68 -0.74 2.59
N LEU A 71 8.11 0.45 2.46
CA LEU A 71 7.21 1.07 3.43
C LEU A 71 5.94 0.24 3.65
N TYR A 72 5.33 -0.25 2.58
CA TYR A 72 4.17 -1.14 2.68
C TYR A 72 4.50 -2.45 3.42
N GLY A 73 5.66 -3.03 3.15
CA GLY A 73 6.15 -4.18 3.90
C GLY A 73 6.38 -3.89 5.39
N LYS A 74 6.93 -2.71 5.71
CA LYS A 74 7.14 -2.26 7.11
C LYS A 74 5.82 -2.05 7.84
N MET A 75 4.82 -1.53 7.14
CA MET A 75 3.49 -1.25 7.66
C MET A 75 2.68 -2.52 7.95
N THR A 76 2.82 -3.55 7.10
CA THR A 76 2.09 -4.82 7.20
C THR A 76 2.80 -5.87 8.06
N SER A 77 4.06 -5.63 8.44
CA SER A 77 4.84 -6.51 9.31
C SER A 77 4.27 -6.55 10.73
N LYS A 78 4.00 -7.77 11.23
CA LYS A 78 3.54 -8.02 12.61
C LYS A 78 4.63 -7.80 13.66
N LEU A 79 5.90 -7.73 13.27
CA LEU A 79 7.04 -7.59 14.19
C LEU A 79 6.98 -6.32 15.05
N ALA A 80 6.34 -5.25 14.57
CA ALA A 80 6.12 -4.02 15.34
C ALA A 80 4.76 -3.94 16.04
N ALA A 81 3.86 -4.87 15.78
CA ALA A 81 2.55 -4.94 16.43
C ALA A 81 2.63 -5.58 17.84
N ASP A 82 3.74 -6.24 18.17
CA ASP A 82 3.94 -6.96 19.43
C ASP A 82 4.06 -6.03 20.66
N LYS A 83 4.35 -4.74 20.44
CA LYS A 83 4.20 -3.70 21.46
C LYS A 83 2.83 -3.06 21.33
N LYS A 84 2.03 -3.07 22.40
CA LYS A 84 0.70 -2.41 22.49
C LYS A 84 0.77 -1.00 21.86
N GLY A 85 0.07 -0.79 20.74
CA GLY A 85 0.02 0.49 20.01
C GLY A 85 1.16 0.78 19.01
N GLY A 86 2.24 -0.01 19.00
CA GLY A 86 3.41 0.22 18.12
C GLY A 86 3.09 0.09 16.62
N GLY A 87 2.16 -0.80 16.28
CA GLY A 87 1.70 -0.98 14.90
C GLY A 87 0.95 0.24 14.33
N GLN A 88 0.10 0.88 15.13
CA GLN A 88 -0.62 2.09 14.72
C GLN A 88 0.34 3.26 14.55
N ALA A 89 1.22 3.51 15.54
CA ALA A 89 2.19 4.60 15.47
C ALA A 89 3.13 4.47 14.24
N ARG A 90 3.52 3.24 13.88
CA ARG A 90 4.32 2.98 12.67
C ARG A 90 3.52 3.25 11.39
N ARG A 91 2.24 2.86 11.33
CA ARG A 91 1.35 3.18 10.20
C ARG A 91 1.22 4.69 10.01
N SER A 92 0.92 5.42 11.08
CA SER A 92 0.82 6.88 11.07
C SER A 92 2.12 7.55 10.60
N LEU A 93 3.27 7.06 11.06
CA LEU A 93 4.57 7.58 10.62
C LEU A 93 4.80 7.35 9.12
N VAL A 94 4.50 6.14 8.62
CA VAL A 94 4.61 5.81 7.19
C VAL A 94 3.68 6.69 6.35
N MET A 95 2.44 6.86 6.76
CA MET A 95 1.45 7.65 6.02
C MET A 95 1.81 9.13 5.97
N ARG A 96 2.31 9.68 7.09
CA ARG A 96 2.80 11.06 7.12
C ARG A 96 3.98 11.29 6.19
N TYR A 97 4.87 10.31 6.05
CA TYR A 97 5.97 10.40 5.10
C TYR A 97 5.49 10.29 3.65
N LEU A 98 4.56 9.37 3.37
CA LEU A 98 3.91 9.23 2.08
C LEU A 98 3.07 10.45 1.69
N ALA A 99 2.67 11.31 2.62
CA ALA A 99 2.01 12.58 2.32
C ALA A 99 2.92 13.56 1.56
N GLY A 100 4.22 13.29 1.51
CA GLY A 100 5.16 14.00 0.66
C GLY A 100 5.22 13.51 -0.79
N CYS A 101 4.54 12.42 -1.14
CA CYS A 101 4.44 11.97 -2.53
C CYS A 101 3.57 12.92 -3.35
N ASN A 102 3.85 12.98 -4.65
CA ASN A 102 2.89 13.55 -5.59
C ASN A 102 1.72 12.57 -5.81
N GLU A 103 0.72 13.03 -6.55
CA GLU A 103 -0.51 12.26 -6.72
C GLU A 103 -0.32 10.95 -7.50
N SER A 104 0.53 10.93 -8.53
CA SER A 104 0.78 9.71 -9.32
C SER A 104 1.50 8.64 -8.49
N GLU A 105 2.42 9.06 -7.61
CA GLU A 105 3.09 8.18 -6.66
C GLU A 105 2.13 7.67 -5.59
N LEU A 106 1.21 8.52 -5.11
CA LEU A 106 0.17 8.12 -4.17
C LEU A 106 -0.79 7.11 -4.81
N GLN A 107 -1.18 7.33 -6.07
CA GLN A 107 -1.96 6.37 -6.84
C GLN A 107 -1.23 5.02 -6.93
N MET A 108 0.07 5.03 -7.23
CA MET A 108 0.88 3.81 -7.25
C MET A 108 0.87 3.08 -5.90
N PHE A 109 0.92 3.82 -4.79
CA PHE A 109 0.81 3.24 -3.45
C PHE A 109 -0.55 2.58 -3.24
N ILE A 110 -1.65 3.24 -3.61
CA ILE A 110 -3.01 2.71 -3.47
C ILE A 110 -3.20 1.46 -4.34
N GLU A 111 -2.79 1.49 -5.60
CA GLU A 111 -2.84 0.32 -6.50
C GLU A 111 -2.08 -0.88 -5.94
N MET A 112 -0.91 -0.65 -5.34
CA MET A 112 -0.14 -1.71 -4.69
C MET A 112 -0.83 -2.21 -3.41
N ALA A 113 -1.26 -1.29 -2.56
CA ALA A 113 -1.87 -1.55 -1.26
C ALA A 113 -3.19 -2.34 -1.38
N PHE A 114 -3.98 -2.02 -2.40
CA PHE A 114 -5.26 -2.64 -2.73
C PHE A 114 -5.18 -3.46 -4.02
N SER A 115 -4.03 -4.10 -4.28
CA SER A 115 -3.79 -4.88 -5.52
C SER A 115 -4.87 -5.92 -5.82
N GLN A 116 -5.49 -6.52 -4.80
CA GLN A 116 -6.61 -7.46 -4.95
C GLN A 116 -7.91 -6.81 -5.47
N TYR A 117 -8.01 -5.48 -5.44
CA TYR A 117 -9.15 -4.70 -5.96
C TYR A 117 -8.76 -3.78 -7.11
N LYS A 118 -7.55 -3.96 -7.67
CA LYS A 118 -7.01 -3.07 -8.72
C LYS A 118 -7.95 -2.98 -9.93
N GLU A 119 -8.55 -4.11 -10.33
CA GLU A 119 -9.49 -4.17 -11.46
C GLU A 119 -10.71 -3.26 -11.25
N TYR A 120 -11.20 -3.12 -10.02
CA TYR A 120 -12.38 -2.32 -9.71
C TYR A 120 -12.11 -0.82 -9.72
N MET A 121 -10.85 -0.38 -9.58
CA MET A 121 -10.51 1.04 -9.54
C MET A 121 -10.95 1.76 -10.83
N ALA A 122 -10.88 1.08 -11.98
CA ALA A 122 -11.22 1.63 -13.29
C ALA A 122 -12.70 1.45 -13.68
N LEU A 123 -13.49 0.74 -12.88
CA LEU A 123 -14.89 0.42 -13.19
C LEU A 123 -15.84 1.42 -12.55
N THR A 124 -17.02 1.58 -13.15
CA THR A 124 -18.14 2.29 -12.53
C THR A 124 -18.81 1.41 -11.47
N PRO A 125 -19.51 1.99 -10.46
CA PRO A 125 -20.20 1.20 -9.45
C PRO A 125 -21.17 0.15 -10.01
N ARG A 126 -21.86 0.44 -11.12
CA ARG A 126 -22.76 -0.53 -11.77
C ARG A 126 -22.01 -1.72 -12.38
N GLU A 127 -20.85 -1.46 -12.99
CA GLU A 127 -20.00 -2.51 -13.55
C GLU A 127 -19.39 -3.36 -12.45
N ILE A 128 -18.95 -2.75 -11.34
CA ILE A 128 -18.46 -3.45 -10.15
C ILE A 128 -19.52 -4.42 -9.63
N GLN A 129 -20.75 -3.94 -9.44
CA GLN A 129 -21.86 -4.78 -8.96
C GLN A 129 -22.11 -5.97 -9.88
N SER A 130 -22.18 -5.73 -11.19
CA SER A 130 -22.41 -6.77 -12.20
C SER A 130 -21.27 -7.80 -12.23
N HIS A 131 -20.03 -7.34 -12.15
CA HIS A 131 -18.83 -8.18 -12.12
C HIS A 131 -18.80 -9.07 -10.88
N VAL A 132 -19.07 -8.48 -9.71
CA VAL A 132 -19.10 -9.21 -8.44
C VAL A 132 -20.19 -10.29 -8.44
N LEU A 133 -21.42 -9.96 -8.87
CA LEU A 133 -22.51 -10.95 -8.91
C LEU A 133 -22.21 -12.13 -9.85
N SER A 134 -21.53 -11.87 -10.96
CA SER A 134 -21.19 -12.90 -11.97
C SER A 134 -20.03 -13.79 -11.53
N ASN A 135 -19.09 -13.25 -10.76
CA ASN A 135 -17.83 -13.92 -10.42
C ASN A 135 -17.70 -14.35 -8.95
N ILE A 136 -18.72 -14.11 -8.11
CA ILE A 136 -18.70 -14.55 -6.71
C ILE A 136 -18.57 -16.07 -6.65
N ASN A 137 -17.51 -16.52 -5.98
CA ASN A 137 -17.28 -17.91 -5.66
C ASN A 137 -17.31 -18.09 -4.14
N LEU A 138 -18.38 -18.72 -3.65
CA LEU A 138 -18.62 -18.95 -2.23
C LEU A 138 -17.54 -19.84 -1.57
N LYS A 139 -16.80 -20.63 -2.36
CA LYS A 139 -15.73 -21.49 -1.85
C LYS A 139 -14.40 -20.75 -1.66
N SER A 140 -14.25 -19.56 -2.24
CA SER A 140 -12.99 -18.79 -2.21
C SER A 140 -13.21 -17.35 -1.72
N ILE A 141 -14.00 -17.18 -0.65
CA ILE A 141 -14.31 -15.86 -0.08
C ILE A 141 -13.09 -15.31 0.68
N THR A 142 -12.89 -14.00 0.59
CA THR A 142 -11.89 -13.29 1.40
C THR A 142 -12.22 -13.45 2.89
N ALA A 143 -11.31 -14.09 3.63
CA ALA A 143 -11.50 -14.31 5.07
C ALA A 143 -11.78 -13.00 5.83
N PRO A 144 -12.67 -13.00 6.85
CA PRO A 144 -13.05 -11.78 7.58
C PRO A 144 -11.87 -10.98 8.14
N GLY A 145 -10.83 -11.66 8.66
CA GLY A 145 -9.63 -10.99 9.15
C GLY A 145 -8.83 -10.25 8.07
N ARG A 146 -8.88 -10.71 6.82
CA ARG A 146 -8.30 -10.00 5.67
C ARG A 146 -9.13 -8.78 5.30
N LEU A 147 -10.46 -8.90 5.26
CA LEU A 147 -11.36 -7.77 5.03
C LEU A 147 -11.17 -6.67 6.08
N HIS A 148 -11.13 -7.03 7.35
CA HIS A 148 -10.85 -6.09 8.44
C HIS A 148 -9.48 -5.40 8.26
N SER A 149 -8.45 -6.13 7.82
CA SER A 149 -7.14 -5.54 7.57
C SER A 149 -7.15 -4.53 6.41
N VAL A 150 -7.90 -4.82 5.35
CA VAL A 150 -8.10 -3.92 4.20
C VAL A 150 -8.87 -2.66 4.63
N LEU A 151 -9.95 -2.81 5.41
CA LEU A 151 -10.74 -1.68 5.91
C LEU A 151 -9.91 -0.78 6.82
N ASN A 152 -9.11 -1.33 7.73
CA ASN A 152 -8.19 -0.52 8.54
C ASN A 152 -7.19 0.26 7.68
N LEU A 153 -6.71 -0.33 6.58
CA LEU A 153 -5.82 0.37 5.66
C LEU A 153 -6.55 1.48 4.92
N PHE A 154 -7.79 1.22 4.50
CA PHE A 154 -8.65 2.21 3.87
C PHE A 154 -8.90 3.41 4.79
N ASP A 155 -9.23 3.17 6.06
CA ASP A 155 -9.46 4.23 7.04
C ASP A 155 -8.23 5.11 7.21
N VAL A 156 -7.05 4.50 7.30
CA VAL A 156 -5.78 5.22 7.43
C VAL A 156 -5.46 6.02 6.16
N VAL A 157 -5.68 5.46 4.97
CA VAL A 157 -5.49 6.17 3.69
C VAL A 157 -6.44 7.36 3.61
N ARG A 158 -7.71 7.18 3.99
CA ARG A 158 -8.70 8.26 4.04
C ARG A 158 -8.31 9.35 5.03
N GLU A 159 -7.86 8.99 6.23
CA GLU A 159 -7.48 9.93 7.28
C GLU A 159 -6.32 10.84 6.84
N TYR A 160 -5.29 10.27 6.21
CA TYR A 160 -4.08 11.03 5.87
C TYR A 160 -4.15 11.74 4.52
N PHE A 161 -4.85 11.17 3.54
CA PHE A 161 -4.81 11.66 2.18
C PHE A 161 -6.16 12.16 1.66
N GLY A 162 -7.27 11.90 2.36
CA GLY A 162 -8.61 12.21 1.85
C GLY A 162 -8.84 13.69 1.51
N GLY A 163 -8.17 14.62 2.20
CA GLY A 163 -8.24 16.05 1.91
C GLY A 163 -7.33 16.54 0.78
N TYR A 164 -6.38 15.71 0.32
CA TYR A 164 -5.35 16.08 -0.65
C TYR A 164 -5.51 15.38 -2.02
N MET A 165 -6.22 14.24 -2.07
CA MET A 165 -6.47 13.52 -3.32
C MET A 165 -7.37 14.33 -4.27
N LYS A 166 -7.08 14.36 -5.57
CA LYS A 166 -8.03 14.90 -6.55
C LYS A 166 -9.20 13.94 -6.74
N GLU A 167 -10.24 14.45 -7.39
CA GLU A 167 -11.50 13.72 -7.62
C GLU A 167 -11.31 12.36 -8.28
N GLN A 168 -10.37 12.24 -9.22
CA GLN A 168 -10.10 10.99 -9.91
C GLN A 168 -9.60 9.89 -8.96
N LEU A 169 -8.60 10.20 -8.13
CA LEU A 169 -8.05 9.23 -7.18
C LEU A 169 -9.04 8.93 -6.05
N LEU A 170 -9.82 9.94 -5.63
CA LEU A 170 -10.89 9.76 -4.66
C LEU A 170 -11.98 8.81 -5.18
N SER A 171 -12.36 8.96 -6.46
CA SER A 171 -13.31 8.07 -7.13
C SER A 171 -12.78 6.63 -7.21
N GLN A 172 -11.50 6.44 -7.56
CA GLN A 172 -10.87 5.11 -7.54
C GLN A 172 -10.85 4.48 -6.15
N LEU A 173 -10.57 5.27 -5.11
CA LEU A 173 -10.61 4.82 -3.73
C LEU A 173 -12.03 4.42 -3.31
N PHE A 174 -13.04 5.22 -3.70
CA PHE A 174 -14.44 4.89 -3.48
C PHE A 174 -14.85 3.59 -4.19
N ASN A 175 -14.40 3.37 -5.43
CA ASN A 175 -14.67 2.14 -6.17
C ASN A 175 -14.13 0.89 -5.45
N ILE A 176 -12.94 0.98 -4.84
CA ILE A 176 -12.41 -0.11 -4.00
C ILE A 176 -13.34 -0.39 -2.82
N PHE A 177 -13.78 0.65 -2.11
CA PHE A 177 -14.70 0.49 -0.97
C PHE A 177 -16.03 -0.11 -1.42
N TYR A 178 -16.58 0.38 -2.52
CA TYR A 178 -17.82 -0.14 -3.09
C TYR A 178 -17.67 -1.62 -3.48
N ALA A 179 -16.58 -2.02 -4.10
CA ALA A 179 -16.31 -3.42 -4.45
C ALA A 179 -16.26 -4.34 -3.22
N ILE A 180 -15.65 -3.88 -2.11
CA ILE A 180 -15.64 -4.63 -0.84
C ILE A 180 -17.08 -4.84 -0.34
N CYS A 181 -17.88 -3.78 -0.32
CA CYS A 181 -19.28 -3.82 0.10
C CYS A 181 -20.13 -4.70 -0.82
N SER A 182 -19.98 -4.58 -2.14
CA SER A 182 -20.66 -5.42 -3.12
C SER A 182 -20.31 -6.89 -2.94
N THR A 183 -19.04 -7.21 -2.66
CA THR A 183 -18.62 -8.59 -2.41
C THR A 183 -19.28 -9.14 -1.16
N ALA A 184 -19.31 -8.38 -0.06
CA ALA A 184 -19.98 -8.78 1.17
C ALA A 184 -21.49 -8.96 0.97
N GLY A 185 -22.15 -8.01 0.28
CA GLY A 185 -23.57 -8.08 -0.04
C GLY A 185 -23.93 -9.26 -0.93
N GLY A 186 -23.12 -9.55 -1.96
CA GLY A 186 -23.34 -10.69 -2.85
C GLY A 186 -23.14 -12.04 -2.16
N VAL A 187 -22.18 -12.14 -1.22
CA VAL A 187 -22.03 -13.33 -0.36
C VAL A 187 -23.27 -13.55 0.50
N LEU A 188 -23.77 -12.49 1.17
CA LEU A 188 -24.97 -12.57 2.00
C LEU A 188 -26.21 -12.97 1.19
N ALA A 189 -26.37 -12.41 -0.02
CA ALA A 189 -27.49 -12.73 -0.91
C ALA A 189 -27.48 -14.18 -1.43
N GLN A 190 -26.34 -14.88 -1.35
CA GLN A 190 -26.21 -16.28 -1.73
C GLN A 190 -25.95 -17.20 -0.54
N GLY A 191 -26.15 -16.71 0.69
CA GLY A 191 -25.91 -17.45 1.93
C GLY A 191 -26.68 -18.78 2.00
N ASP A 192 -27.89 -18.82 1.45
CA ASP A 192 -28.75 -20.02 1.41
C ASP A 192 -28.17 -21.18 0.57
N LYS A 193 -27.14 -20.92 -0.25
CA LYS A 193 -26.47 -21.93 -1.10
C LYS A 193 -25.25 -22.56 -0.44
N VAL A 194 -24.92 -22.17 0.79
CA VAL A 194 -23.79 -22.72 1.56
C VAL A 194 -24.32 -23.90 2.40
N HIS A 195 -24.04 -25.13 1.95
CA HIS A 195 -24.24 -26.36 2.70
C HIS A 195 -22.97 -26.80 3.42
#